data_AF-A0A4R3U0T3-F1
#
_entry.id   AF-A0A4R3U0T3-F1
#
_cell.length_a   1.000
_cell.length_b   1.000
_cell.length_c   1.000
_cell.angle_alpha   90.00
_cell.angle_beta   90.00
_cell.angle_gamma   90.00
#
_symmetry.space_group_name_H-M   'P 1'
#
loop_
_entity.id
_entity.type
_entity.pdbx_description
1 polymer ?
#
loop_
_entity_poly.entity_id
_entity_poly.type
_entity_poly.pdbx_seq_one_letter_code
_entity_poly.pdbx_strand_id
1 'polypeptide(L)'
;MSQINLGELTNNGEVRNLSGHERGVAARQKFALDNLDAAGAPVLVHVPEDVYSITSSFFQGMFAQSVRSCGDRERFLARYQFEAPVVVLRQIERGIEASLMKRGSILAA
;
A
#
# COMPACT_ATOMS: atom_id res chain seq x y z
N MET A 1 3.35 12.51 -13.74
CA MET A 1 2.58 11.80 -12.70
C MET A 1 2.76 10.32 -12.97
N SER A 2 3.28 9.55 -12.01
CA SER A 2 3.49 8.11 -12.19
C SER A 2 2.22 7.35 -11.78
N GLN A 3 2.00 6.17 -12.33
CA GLN A 3 0.85 5.34 -12.02
C GLN A 3 1.27 3.90 -11.68
N ILE A 4 0.65 3.34 -10.65
CA ILE A 4 0.73 1.93 -10.26
C ILE A 4 -0.64 1.33 -10.54
N ASN A 5 -0.70 0.21 -11.27
CA ASN A 5 -1.94 -0.53 -11.48
C ASN A 5 -1.89 -1.87 -10.76
N LEU A 6 -2.65 -2.02 -9.67
CA LEU A 6 -2.68 -3.28 -8.91
C LEU A 6 -3.38 -4.42 -9.67
N GLY A 7 -4.08 -4.13 -10.76
CA GLY A 7 -4.60 -5.15 -11.69
C GLY A 7 -3.51 -6.04 -12.29
N GLU A 8 -2.27 -5.55 -12.38
CA GLU A 8 -1.14 -6.35 -12.83
C GLU A 8 -0.72 -7.46 -11.85
N LEU A 9 -1.34 -7.51 -10.67
CA LEU A 9 -1.14 -8.55 -9.65
C LEU A 9 -2.31 -9.53 -9.58
N THR A 10 -3.40 -9.29 -10.31
CA THR A 10 -4.65 -10.06 -10.17
C THR A 10 -4.70 -11.30 -11.05
N ASN A 11 -3.67 -11.57 -11.87
CA ASN A 11 -3.70 -12.62 -12.89
C ASN A 11 -4.98 -12.57 -13.73
N ASN A 12 -5.23 -11.45 -14.42
CA ASN A 12 -6.44 -11.20 -15.21
C ASN A 12 -7.76 -11.35 -14.41
N GLY A 13 -7.75 -10.95 -13.12
CA GLY A 13 -8.94 -10.95 -12.25
C GLY A 13 -9.23 -12.26 -11.50
N GLU A 14 -8.35 -13.27 -11.62
CA GLU A 14 -8.43 -14.51 -10.83
C GLU A 14 -8.12 -14.28 -9.35
N VAL A 15 -7.13 -13.42 -9.07
CA VAL A 15 -6.74 -13.03 -7.72
C VAL A 15 -7.42 -11.72 -7.36
N ARG A 16 -8.37 -11.81 -6.43
CA ARG A 16 -9.18 -10.67 -5.96
C ARG A 16 -8.85 -10.24 -4.52
N ASN A 17 -7.91 -10.95 -3.88
CA ASN A 17 -7.43 -10.69 -2.53
C ASN A 17 -5.90 -10.52 -2.49
N LEU A 18 -5.42 -9.29 -2.53
CA LEU A 18 -3.99 -9.01 -2.39
C LEU A 18 -3.59 -9.19 -0.92
N SER A 19 -2.86 -10.27 -0.65
CA SER A 19 -2.55 -10.72 0.70
C SER A 19 -1.12 -11.23 0.82
N GLY A 20 -0.57 -11.20 2.04
CA GLY A 20 0.76 -11.72 2.36
C GLY A 20 1.87 -10.67 2.22
N HIS A 21 2.73 -10.61 3.24
CA HIS A 21 3.82 -9.62 3.31
C HIS A 21 4.82 -9.76 2.17
N GLU A 22 5.31 -10.98 1.93
CA GLU A 22 6.26 -11.26 0.83
C GLU A 22 5.72 -10.88 -0.54
N ARG A 23 4.41 -11.09 -0.78
CA ARG A 23 3.75 -10.65 -2.01
C ARG A 23 3.70 -9.12 -2.13
N GLY A 24 3.50 -8.43 -1.01
CA GLY A 24 3.59 -6.97 -0.95
C GLY A 24 5.02 -6.47 -1.25
N VAL A 25 6.05 -7.14 -0.71
CA VAL A 25 7.45 -6.83 -1.01
C VAL A 25 7.78 -7.06 -2.47
N ALA A 26 7.32 -8.17 -3.05
CA ALA A 26 7.46 -8.44 -4.48
C ALA A 26 6.76 -7.37 -5.34
N ALA A 27 5.57 -6.91 -4.93
CA ALA A 27 4.88 -5.80 -5.59
C ALA A 27 5.68 -4.49 -5.49
N ARG A 28 6.27 -4.17 -4.32
CA ARG A 28 7.17 -3.02 -4.14
C ARG A 28 8.29 -3.01 -5.18
N GLN A 29 8.94 -4.16 -5.35
CA GLN A 29 10.03 -4.35 -6.30
C GLN A 29 9.53 -4.25 -7.75
N LYS A 30 8.43 -4.93 -8.09
CA LYS A 30 7.83 -4.91 -9.43
C LYS A 30 7.53 -3.48 -9.91
N PHE A 31 6.96 -2.65 -9.04
CA PHE A 31 6.60 -1.27 -9.38
C PHE A 31 7.71 -0.25 -9.07
N ALA A 32 8.90 -0.72 -8.69
CA ALA A 32 10.06 0.12 -8.37
C ALA A 32 9.75 1.27 -7.40
N LEU A 33 9.01 0.98 -6.32
CA LEU A 33 8.58 2.00 -5.34
C LEU A 33 9.76 2.74 -4.71
N ASP A 34 10.95 2.14 -4.61
CA ASP A 34 12.13 2.85 -4.12
C ASP A 34 12.52 4.03 -5.03
N ASN A 35 12.38 3.87 -6.35
CA ASN A 35 12.63 4.95 -7.31
C ASN A 35 11.54 6.01 -7.25
N LEU A 36 10.28 5.59 -7.10
CA LEU A 36 9.16 6.51 -6.92
C LEU A 36 9.28 7.28 -5.60
N ASP A 37 9.78 6.62 -4.56
CA ASP A 37 10.08 7.18 -3.23
C ASP A 37 11.23 8.21 -3.28
N ALA A 38 12.22 8.00 -4.15
CA ALA A 38 13.30 8.97 -4.38
C ALA A 38 12.86 10.17 -5.23
N ALA A 39 12.00 9.96 -6.23
CA ALA A 39 11.59 11.00 -7.18
C ALA A 39 10.74 12.13 -6.53
N GLY A 40 10.05 11.84 -5.42
CA GLY A 40 9.27 12.84 -4.67
C GLY A 40 7.93 13.26 -5.30
N ALA A 41 7.66 12.86 -6.55
CA ALA A 41 6.44 13.23 -7.26
C ALA A 41 5.21 12.41 -6.81
N PRO A 42 3.99 12.95 -6.92
CA PRO A 42 2.76 12.19 -6.66
C PRO A 42 2.60 10.98 -7.59
N VAL A 43 2.08 9.90 -7.01
CA VAL A 43 1.80 8.61 -7.64
C VAL A 43 0.32 8.29 -7.49
N LEU A 44 -0.34 7.96 -8.60
CA LEU A 44 -1.69 7.41 -8.59
C LEU A 44 -1.62 5.88 -8.46
N VAL A 45 -2.31 5.32 -7.48
CA VAL A 45 -2.44 3.87 -7.27
C VAL A 45 -3.85 3.48 -7.64
N HIS A 46 -4.00 2.80 -8.76
CA HIS A 46 -5.27 2.28 -9.24
C HIS A 46 -5.49 0.85 -8.75
N VAL A 47 -6.61 0.62 -8.08
CA VAL A 47 -7.06 -0.70 -7.62
C VAL A 47 -8.35 -1.06 -8.37
N PRO A 48 -8.34 -2.13 -9.19
CA PRO A 48 -9.53 -2.53 -9.93
C PRO A 48 -10.74 -2.87 -9.04
N GLU A 49 -11.94 -2.69 -9.59
CA GLU A 49 -13.22 -2.94 -8.90
C GLU A 49 -13.41 -4.39 -8.43
N ASP A 50 -12.77 -5.35 -9.10
CA ASP A 50 -12.87 -6.77 -8.77
C ASP A 50 -11.97 -7.18 -7.59
N VAL A 51 -11.04 -6.32 -7.16
CA VAL A 51 -10.25 -6.50 -5.94
C VAL A 51 -11.07 -6.06 -4.74
N TYR A 52 -11.49 -7.01 -3.91
CA TYR A 52 -12.29 -6.72 -2.71
C TYR A 52 -11.46 -6.65 -1.42
N SER A 53 -10.19 -7.09 -1.48
CA SER A 53 -9.34 -7.17 -0.28
C SER A 53 -7.88 -6.84 -0.57
N ILE A 54 -7.33 -5.93 0.24
CA ILE A 54 -5.90 -5.71 0.45
C ILE A 54 -5.63 -5.91 1.94
N THR A 55 -4.88 -6.94 2.33
CA THR A 55 -4.59 -7.18 3.75
C THR A 55 -3.55 -6.18 4.27
N SER A 56 -3.60 -5.85 5.56
CA SER A 56 -2.58 -5.00 6.20
C SER A 56 -1.17 -5.53 5.99
N SER A 57 -0.97 -6.85 6.01
CA SER A 57 0.33 -7.47 5.76
C SER A 57 0.86 -7.24 4.35
N PHE A 58 0.00 -7.35 3.33
CA PHE A 58 0.36 -7.03 1.94
C PHE A 58 0.67 -5.54 1.80
N PHE A 59 -0.22 -4.68 2.29
CA PHE A 59 -0.01 -3.24 2.27
C PHE A 59 1.32 -2.86 2.94
N GLN A 60 1.61 -3.44 4.11
CA GLN A 60 2.85 -3.17 4.82
C GLN A 60 4.08 -3.64 4.05
N GLY A 61 4.02 -4.80 3.38
CA GLY A 61 5.10 -5.26 2.51
C GLY A 61 5.39 -4.29 1.37
N MET A 62 4.33 -3.70 0.81
CA MET A 62 4.45 -2.78 -0.32
C MET A 62 4.85 -1.36 0.08
N PHE A 63 4.14 -0.78 1.06
CA PHE A 63 4.13 0.66 1.34
C PHE A 63 4.67 1.05 2.72
N ALA A 64 4.92 0.12 3.66
CA ALA A 64 5.24 0.55 5.04
C ALA A 64 6.52 1.39 5.14
N GLN A 65 7.51 1.14 4.28
CA GLN A 65 8.71 1.99 4.19
C GLN A 65 8.33 3.40 3.73
N SER A 66 7.55 3.52 2.65
CA SER A 66 7.08 4.80 2.12
C SER A 66 6.26 5.57 3.15
N VAL A 67 5.33 4.91 3.86
CA VAL A 67 4.55 5.51 4.95
C VAL A 67 5.46 6.06 6.05
N ARG A 68 6.43 5.27 6.53
CA ARG A 68 7.36 5.70 7.57
C ARG A 68 8.28 6.83 7.11
N SER A 69 8.73 6.81 5.86
CA SER A 69 9.56 7.87 5.28
C SER A 69 8.79 9.18 5.09
N CYS A 70 7.49 9.11 4.80
CA CYS A 70 6.61 10.27 4.77
C CYS A 70 6.36 10.85 6.18
N GLY A 71 6.45 10.02 7.23
CA GLY A 71 6.38 10.41 8.64
C GLY A 71 4.96 10.44 9.21
N ASP A 72 3.97 10.81 8.40
CA ASP A 72 2.55 10.80 8.77
C ASP A 72 1.65 10.39 7.60
N ARG A 73 0.38 10.14 7.94
CA ARG A 73 -0.67 9.72 7.01
C ARG A 73 -0.92 10.73 5.90
N GLU A 74 -1.00 12.02 6.24
CA GLU A 74 -1.39 13.07 5.29
C GLU A 74 -0.33 13.25 4.20
N ARG A 75 0.95 13.28 4.60
CA ARG A 75 2.10 13.32 3.68
C ARG A 75 2.16 12.07 2.81
N PHE A 76 1.83 10.90 3.37
CA PHE A 76 1.74 9.68 2.58
C PHE A 76 0.63 9.77 1.52
N LEU A 77 -0.56 10.22 1.88
CA LEU A 77 -1.70 10.33 0.95
C LEU A 77 -1.57 11.48 -0.06
N ALA A 78 -0.83 12.54 0.28
CA ALA A 78 -0.45 13.58 -0.68
C ALA A 78 0.48 13.02 -1.78
N ARG A 79 1.30 12.02 -1.41
CA ARG A 79 2.24 11.35 -2.29
C ARG A 79 1.62 10.18 -3.06
N TYR A 80 0.86 9.32 -2.39
CA TYR A 80 0.22 8.14 -2.96
C TYR A 80 -1.29 8.31 -2.89
N GLN A 81 -1.89 8.62 -4.05
CA GLN A 81 -3.32 8.83 -4.20
C GLN A 81 -3.97 7.53 -4.64
N PHE A 82 -4.97 7.06 -3.90
CA PHE A 82 -5.60 5.77 -4.17
C PHE A 82 -6.95 5.96 -4.87
N GLU A 83 -7.07 5.37 -6.05
CA GLU A 83 -8.34 5.16 -6.74
C GLU A 83 -8.72 3.68 -6.54
N ALA A 84 -9.68 3.42 -5.65
CA ALA A 84 -10.03 2.07 -5.23
C ALA A 84 -11.48 2.00 -4.75
N PRO A 85 -12.09 0.80 -4.72
CA PRO A 85 -13.37 0.59 -4.09
C PRO A 85 -13.37 1.06 -2.63
N VAL A 86 -14.50 1.63 -2.16
CA VAL A 86 -14.62 2.18 -0.79
C VAL A 86 -14.24 1.18 0.29
N VAL A 87 -14.54 -0.11 0.07
CA VAL A 87 -14.15 -1.18 1.01
C VAL A 87 -12.64 -1.35 1.10
N VAL A 88 -11.92 -1.23 -0.02
CA VAL A 88 -10.47 -1.35 -0.10
C VAL A 88 -9.79 -0.09 0.45
N LEU A 89 -10.35 1.11 0.21
CA LEU A 89 -9.84 2.35 0.81
C LEU A 89 -9.78 2.26 2.34
N ARG A 90 -10.80 1.67 2.99
CA ARG A 90 -10.77 1.43 4.45
C ARG A 90 -9.70 0.43 4.89
N GLN A 91 -9.33 -0.51 4.04
CA GLN A 91 -8.27 -1.49 4.34
C GLN A 91 -6.88 -0.89 4.15
N ILE A 92 -6.71 -0.05 3.12
CA ILE A 92 -5.51 0.78 2.91
C ILE A 92 -5.28 1.66 4.14
N GLU A 93 -6.33 2.32 4.65
CA GLU A 93 -6.26 3.14 5.86
C GLU A 93 -5.70 2.36 7.05
N ARG A 94 -6.24 1.17 7.32
CA ARG A 94 -5.72 0.28 8.38
C ARG A 94 -4.27 -0.13 8.14
N GLY A 95 -3.86 -0.28 6.88
CA GLY A 95 -2.47 -0.55 6.50
C GLY A 95 -1.54 0.62 6.81
N ILE A 96 -1.98 1.86 6.60
CA ILE A 96 -1.24 3.09 6.95
C ILE A 96 -1.08 3.17 8.46
N GLU A 97 -2.18 3.06 9.21
CA GLU A 97 -2.18 3.07 10.68
C GLU A 97 -1.22 2.01 11.25
N ALA A 98 -1.35 0.76 10.77
CA ALA A 98 -0.48 -0.34 11.18
C ALA A 98 1.00 -0.12 10.83
N SER A 99 1.31 0.69 9.81
CA SER A 99 2.69 1.03 9.42
C SER A 99 3.31 2.12 10.30
N LEU A 100 2.48 2.97 10.91
CA LEU A 100 2.88 4.05 11.82
C LEU A 100 2.94 3.63 13.29
N MET A 101 2.27 2.52 13.66
CA MET A 101 2.35 1.96 15.01
C MET A 101 3.80 1.58 15.38
N LYS A 102 4.30 2.11 16.50
CA LYS A 102 5.58 1.69 17.07
C LYS A 102 5.46 0.24 17.57
N ARG A 103 6.26 -0.68 17.05
CA ARG A 103 6.39 -2.02 17.65
C ARG A 103 6.99 -1.87 19.06
N GLY A 104 6.17 -1.97 20.11
CA GLY A 104 6.68 -1.99 21.49
C GLY A 104 5.75 -1.52 22.62
N SER A 105 4.56 -0.99 22.36
CA SER A 105 3.73 -0.42 23.44
C SER A 105 2.68 -1.36 24.07
N ILE A 106 2.75 -2.68 23.85
CA ILE A 106 1.74 -3.65 24.36
C ILE A 106 2.31 -4.61 25.43
N LEU A 107 3.57 -4.48 25.86
CA LEU A 107 4.13 -5.30 26.96
C LEU A 107 4.46 -4.51 28.23
N ALA A 108 3.80 -3.38 28.46
CA ALA A 108 3.90 -2.63 29.72
C ALA A 108 2.50 -2.31 30.27
N ALA A 109 1.83 -3.33 30.80
CA ALA A 109 0.73 -3.21 31.74
C ALA A 109 0.63 -4.49 32.57
#